data_AF-A0A4Q3XSW1-F1
#
_entry.id   AF-A0A4Q3XSW1-F1
#
_cell.length_a   1.000
_cell.length_b   1.000
_cell.length_c   1.000
_cell.angle_alpha   90.00
_cell.angle_beta   90.00
_cell.angle_gamma   90.00
#
_symmetry.space_group_name_H-M   'P 1'
#
loop_
_entity.id
_entity.type
_entity.pdbx_description
1 polymer ?
#
loop_
_entity_poly.entity_id
_entity_poly.type
_entity_poly.pdbx_seq_one_letter_code
_entity_poly.pdbx_strand_id
1 'polypeptide(L)'
;YAGTYVDPWYGNVVVGADAKGLTIDFTTTPKMKGRLEHYQYDSFVARFDDKGIEPAYVSFGLDAQGQVDQVKMKPVSPTADFSFDYQDLDLKRAR
;
A
#
# COMPACT_ATOMS: atom_id res chain seq x y z
N TYR A 1 0.68 2.83 -11.11
CA TYR A 1 0.65 2.70 -9.64
C TYR A 1 0.17 3.97 -8.94
N ALA A 2 0.75 5.14 -9.24
CA ALA A 2 0.33 6.39 -8.59
C ALA A 2 -1.17 6.68 -8.82
N GLY A 3 -1.84 7.12 -7.77
CA GLY A 3 -3.29 7.30 -7.74
C GLY A 3 -3.85 7.25 -6.33
N THR A 4 -5.13 7.58 -6.20
CA THR A 4 -5.88 7.39 -4.95
C THR A 4 -6.59 6.04 -4.99
N TYR A 5 -6.52 5.33 -3.88
CA TYR A 5 -7.24 4.10 -3.60
C TYR A 5 -8.12 4.33 -2.38
N VAL A 6 -9.20 3.57 -2.28
CA VAL A 6 -10.13 3.62 -1.15
C VAL A 6 -10.20 2.25 -0.53
N ASP A 7 -10.03 2.21 0.77
CA ASP A 7 -10.30 1.05 1.61
C ASP A 7 -11.48 1.37 2.55
N PRO A 8 -12.39 0.41 2.84
CA PRO A 8 -13.54 0.67 3.72
C PRO A 8 -13.18 1.09 5.15
N TRP A 9 -12.01 0.72 5.66
CA TRP A 9 -11.59 0.99 7.04
C TRP A 9 -10.67 2.20 7.12
N TYR A 10 -9.75 2.32 6.16
CA TYR A 10 -8.74 3.39 6.14
C TYR A 10 -9.11 4.58 5.25
N GLY A 11 -10.21 4.50 4.51
CA GLY A 11 -10.61 5.55 3.58
C GLY A 11 -9.58 5.75 2.48
N ASN A 12 -9.21 6.99 2.20
CA ASN A 12 -8.28 7.30 1.11
C ASN A 12 -6.84 6.90 1.45
N VAL A 13 -6.26 6.11 0.56
CA VAL A 13 -4.83 5.78 0.52
C VAL A 13 -4.25 6.32 -0.77
N VAL A 14 -3.29 7.22 -0.65
CA VAL A 14 -2.67 7.90 -1.79
C VAL A 14 -1.34 7.22 -2.10
N VAL A 15 -1.21 6.69 -3.31
CA VAL A 15 0.08 6.29 -3.87
C VAL A 15 0.62 7.47 -4.67
N GLY A 16 1.66 8.11 -4.15
CA GLY A 16 2.35 9.23 -4.79
C GLY A 16 3.56 8.80 -5.60
N ALA A 17 4.14 9.73 -6.34
CA ALA A 17 5.42 9.57 -7.01
C ALA A 17 6.27 10.84 -6.84
N ASP A 18 7.53 10.66 -6.45
CA ASP A 18 8.54 11.70 -6.36
C ASP A 18 9.79 11.32 -7.17
N ALA A 19 10.81 12.18 -7.17
CA ALA A 19 12.07 11.93 -7.87
C ALA A 19 12.83 10.68 -7.41
N LYS A 20 12.48 10.12 -6.24
CA LYS A 20 13.09 8.94 -5.62
C LYS A 20 12.19 7.70 -5.73
N GLY A 21 11.05 7.78 -6.41
CA GLY A 21 10.12 6.67 -6.65
C GLY A 21 8.75 6.86 -6.00
N LEU A 22 8.09 5.75 -5.68
CA LEU A 22 6.72 5.75 -5.19
C LEU A 22 6.64 5.94 -3.67
N THR A 23 5.55 6.57 -3.23
CA THR A 23 5.18 6.73 -1.82
C THR A 23 3.78 6.18 -1.59
N ILE A 24 3.45 5.85 -0.34
CA ILE A 24 2.11 5.47 0.10
C ILE A 24 1.75 6.29 1.34
N ASP A 25 0.51 6.77 1.40
CA ASP A 25 -0.01 7.59 2.50
C ASP A 25 -1.46 7.18 2.82
N PHE A 26 -1.66 6.57 3.98
CA PHE A 26 -2.98 6.30 4.54
C PHE A 26 -3.48 7.58 5.20
N THR A 27 -4.21 8.40 4.44
CA THR A 27 -4.48 9.80 4.79
C THR A 27 -5.25 10.01 6.10
N THR A 28 -5.97 8.98 6.57
CA THR A 28 -6.73 8.98 7.83
C THR A 28 -5.94 8.42 9.02
N THR A 29 -4.78 7.79 8.76
CA THR A 29 -3.91 7.15 9.76
C THR A 29 -2.50 7.74 9.63
N PRO A 30 -2.21 8.91 10.22
CA PRO A 30 -1.04 9.74 9.90
C PRO A 30 0.34 9.08 10.05
N LYS A 31 0.42 7.97 10.82
CA LYS A 31 1.66 7.20 11.00
C LYS A 31 1.90 6.20 9.87
N MET A 32 0.85 5.76 9.16
CA MET A 32 0.93 4.80 8.06
C MET A 32 1.23 5.50 6.74
N LYS A 33 2.42 6.10 6.66
CA LYS A 33 2.95 6.66 5.42
C LYS A 33 4.42 6.27 5.25
N GLY A 34 4.87 6.17 4.00
CA GLY A 34 6.24 5.78 3.72
C GLY A 34 6.55 5.60 2.25
N ARG A 35 7.73 5.04 1.98
CA ARG A 35 8.22 4.79 0.62
C ARG A 35 7.89 3.37 0.18
N LEU A 36 7.59 3.21 -1.10
CA LEU A 36 7.43 1.90 -1.75
C LEU A 36 8.73 1.54 -2.45
N GLU A 37 9.44 0.54 -1.92
CA GLU A 37 10.64 -0.04 -2.51
C GLU A 37 10.23 -1.15 -3.48
N HIS A 38 10.71 -1.13 -4.74
CA HIS A 38 10.35 -2.17 -5.70
C HIS A 38 10.83 -3.54 -5.24
N TYR A 39 9.99 -4.57 -5.40
CA TYR A 39 10.30 -5.94 -5.02
C TYR A 39 10.30 -6.88 -6.22
N GLN A 40 9.12 -7.33 -6.67
CA GLN A 40 8.97 -8.26 -7.80
C GLN A 40 7.69 -7.94 -8.56
N TYR A 41 7.74 -7.98 -9.88
CA TYR A 41 6.59 -7.66 -10.75
C TYR A 41 5.96 -6.32 -10.35
N ASP A 42 4.65 -6.27 -10.24
CA ASP A 42 3.84 -5.17 -9.75
C ASP A 42 3.73 -5.13 -8.21
N SER A 43 4.78 -5.56 -7.50
CA SER A 43 4.84 -5.57 -6.03
C SER A 43 6.00 -4.77 -5.46
N PHE A 44 5.74 -4.15 -4.31
CA PHE A 44 6.65 -3.27 -3.59
C PHE A 44 6.66 -3.64 -2.10
N VAL A 45 7.66 -3.18 -1.36
CA VAL A 45 7.67 -3.17 0.10
C VAL A 45 7.42 -1.74 0.58
N ALA A 46 6.35 -1.54 1.33
CA ALA A 46 6.10 -0.33 2.07
C ALA A 46 7.05 -0.25 3.28
N ARG A 47 8.00 0.69 3.22
CA ARG A 47 8.84 1.09 4.34
C ARG A 47 8.23 2.33 4.97
N PHE A 48 7.50 2.13 6.05
CA PHE A 48 6.90 3.22 6.80
C PHE A 48 7.97 4.10 7.47
N ASP A 49 7.63 5.39 7.59
CA ASP A 49 8.48 6.38 8.24
C ASP A 49 8.59 6.08 9.74
N ASP A 50 7.46 5.74 10.38
CA ASP A 50 7.43 5.23 11.77
C ASP A 50 7.95 3.78 11.79
N LYS A 51 9.06 3.56 12.53
CA LYS A 51 9.73 2.25 12.63
C LYS A 51 9.01 1.25 13.54
N GLY A 52 7.98 1.70 14.27
CA GLY A 52 7.09 0.80 15.01
C GLY A 52 6.05 0.11 14.12
N ILE A 53 5.95 0.49 12.83
CA ILE A 53 5.02 -0.12 11.88
C ILE A 53 5.77 -1.14 11.03
N GLU A 54 5.26 -2.37 11.06
CA GLU A 54 5.84 -3.47 10.30
C GLU A 54 5.75 -3.20 8.79
N PRO A 55 6.85 -3.43 8.03
CA PRO A 55 6.82 -3.35 6.58
C PRO A 55 5.81 -4.33 5.98
N ALA A 56 5.18 -3.90 4.89
CA ALA A 56 4.21 -4.70 4.17
C ALA A 56 4.54 -4.77 2.68
N TYR A 57 4.34 -5.94 2.08
CA TYR A 57 4.19 -6.06 0.64
C TYR A 57 2.95 -5.30 0.19
N VAL A 58 3.06 -4.61 -0.95
CA VAL A 58 2.00 -3.90 -1.64
C VAL A 58 1.98 -4.39 -3.09
N SER A 59 0.94 -5.09 -3.49
CA SER A 59 0.81 -5.69 -4.81
C SER A 59 -0.34 -5.06 -5.58
N PHE A 60 -0.07 -4.58 -6.79
CA PHE A 60 -1.04 -3.95 -7.67
C PHE A 60 -1.64 -4.99 -8.64
N GLY A 61 -2.97 -5.07 -8.67
CA GLY A 61 -3.74 -5.85 -9.63
C GLY A 61 -4.14 -5.01 -10.84
N LEU A 62 -4.21 -5.64 -12.01
CA LEU A 62 -4.69 -5.02 -13.25
C LEU A 62 -6.07 -5.58 -13.62
N ASP A 63 -6.91 -4.71 -14.16
CA ASP A 63 -8.16 -5.10 -14.81
C ASP A 63 -7.92 -5.70 -16.22
N ALA A 64 -8.99 -6.12 -16.89
CA ALA A 64 -8.94 -6.71 -18.22
C ALA A 64 -8.44 -5.72 -19.31
N GLN A 65 -8.40 -4.42 -19.02
CA GLN A 65 -7.90 -3.37 -19.88
C GLN A 65 -6.43 -3.01 -19.57
N GLY A 66 -5.81 -3.71 -18.61
CA GLY A 66 -4.44 -3.48 -18.17
C GLY A 66 -4.27 -2.26 -17.28
N GLN A 67 -5.36 -1.72 -16.71
CA GLN A 67 -5.31 -0.60 -15.78
C GLN A 67 -5.28 -1.11 -14.34
N VAL A 68 -4.57 -0.42 -13.47
CA VAL A 68 -4.53 -0.77 -12.05
C VAL A 68 -5.88 -0.48 -11.40
N ASP A 69 -6.52 -1.52 -10.83
CA ASP A 69 -7.86 -1.46 -10.23
C ASP A 69 -7.88 -1.86 -8.74
N GLN A 70 -6.93 -2.68 -8.30
CA GLN A 70 -6.84 -3.19 -6.93
C GLN A 70 -5.42 -3.09 -6.37
N VAL A 71 -5.32 -2.87 -5.05
CA VAL A 71 -4.09 -3.05 -4.28
C VAL A 71 -4.35 -4.04 -3.15
N LYS A 72 -3.43 -4.98 -2.96
CA LYS A 72 -3.42 -5.91 -1.82
C LYS A 72 -2.19 -5.70 -0.98
N MET A 73 -2.32 -5.92 0.32
CA MET A 73 -1.21 -5.81 1.25
C MET A 73 -1.01 -7.07 2.07
N LYS A 74 0.24 -7.33 2.46
CA LYS A 74 0.62 -8.45 3.33
C LYS A 74 1.83 -8.08 4.17
N PRO A 75 1.91 -8.40 5.47
CA PRO A 75 3.14 -8.15 6.22
C PRO A 75 4.34 -8.90 5.59
N VAL A 76 5.51 -8.27 5.65
CA VAL A 76 6.77 -8.92 5.26
C VAL A 76 7.20 -9.94 6.30
N SER A 77 7.01 -9.64 7.59
CA SER A 77 7.34 -10.57 8.68
C SER A 77 6.26 -11.65 8.82
N PRO A 78 6.62 -12.95 8.84
CA PRO A 78 5.68 -14.04 9.08
C PRO A 78 5.15 -14.08 10.53
N THR A 79 5.77 -13.33 11.44
CA THR A 79 5.36 -13.19 12.85
C THR A 79 4.92 -11.75 13.17
N ALA A 80 4.59 -10.95 12.16
CA ALA A 80 4.09 -9.61 12.38
C ALA A 80 2.90 -9.66 13.36
N ASP A 81 2.95 -8.85 14.40
CA ASP A 81 1.83 -8.65 15.30
C ASP A 81 0.64 -8.15 14.45
N PHE A 82 -0.51 -8.81 14.59
CA PHE A 82 -1.72 -8.66 13.77
C PHE A 82 -2.32 -7.24 13.77
N SER A 83 -1.74 -6.32 14.54
CA SER A 83 -2.20 -4.95 14.82
C SER A 83 -2.53 -4.06 13.60
N PHE A 84 -2.21 -4.47 12.37
CA PHE A 84 -2.44 -3.67 11.15
C PHE A 84 -3.34 -4.34 10.11
N ASP A 85 -3.80 -5.59 10.34
CA ASP A 85 -4.73 -6.36 9.50
C ASP A 85 -4.54 -6.21 7.96
N TYR A 86 -3.28 -6.11 7.50
CA TYR A 86 -2.97 -5.82 6.09
C TYR A 86 -3.65 -6.75 5.08
N GLN A 87 -3.86 -7.99 5.49
CA GLN A 87 -4.49 -9.05 4.70
C GLN A 87 -5.99 -8.82 4.44
N ASP A 88 -6.64 -8.00 5.27
CA ASP A 88 -8.07 -7.69 5.17
C ASP A 88 -8.34 -6.40 4.38
N LEU A 89 -7.29 -5.65 4.02
CA LEU A 89 -7.41 -4.45 3.21
C LEU A 89 -7.90 -4.78 1.80
N ASP A 90 -8.93 -4.07 1.35
CA ASP A 90 -9.42 -4.12 -0.04
C ASP A 90 -9.36 -2.73 -0.66
N LEU A 91 -8.15 -2.33 -1.03
CA LEU A 91 -7.88 -1.04 -1.65
C LEU A 91 -8.32 -1.07 -3.11
N LYS A 92 -9.37 -0.32 -3.43
CA LYS A 92 -9.86 -0.14 -4.81
C LYS A 92 -9.45 1.20 -5.37
N ARG A 93 -9.09 1.25 -6.66
CA ARG A 93 -8.81 2.52 -7.34
C ARG A 93 -10.02 3.45 -7.24
N ALA A 94 -9.82 4.67 -6.74
CA ALA A 94 -10.84 5.71 -6.77
C ALA A 94 -11.16 6.06 -8.23
N ARG A 95 -12.44 6.04 -8.59
CA ARG A 95 -12.93 6.37 -9.94
C ARG A 95 -13.19 7.86 -10.09
#